data_AF-A0A7W1JGY4-F1
#
_entry.id   AF-A0A7W1JGY4-F1
#
_cell.length_a   1.000
_cell.length_b   1.000
_cell.length_c   1.000
_cell.angle_alpha   90.00
_cell.angle_beta   90.00
_cell.angle_gamma   90.00
#
_symmetry.space_group_name_H-M   'P 1'
#
loop_
_entity.id
_entity.type
_entity.pdbx_description
1 polymer ?
#
loop_
_entity_poly.entity_id
_entity_poly.type
_entity_poly.pdbx_seq_one_letter_code
_entity_poly.pdbx_strand_id
1 'polypeptide(L)'
;MAHTNVLTEEGMTRLRNFQRRTAGYVAAWLMCGALVSLALCWLQIRYGLQPLQRTYLKQYVRGSLRASVTQRSQSTYILLVRTVTNPTTKKETLVRVTDAEVEPVLDTRGKIVRDPQLGLMFTLKPGIPYKYFYWQVGRARDAEMYPWMRVNIYQGTGLFGMCAPMLIIGGMVFFSGLMATIIRDRRANQRYEQGRAIRGTRQLSPQDYEREQEAATGLGIVVYERRERAA
;
A
#
# COMPACT_ATOMS: atom_id res chain seq x y z
N MET A 1 -26.02 -10.91 -36.10
CA MET A 1 -25.04 -11.03 -35.00
C MET A 1 -23.70 -11.41 -35.62
N ALA A 2 -22.81 -10.44 -35.81
CA ALA A 2 -21.51 -10.71 -36.43
C ALA A 2 -20.62 -11.46 -35.43
N HIS A 3 -20.26 -12.71 -35.77
CA HIS A 3 -19.24 -13.44 -35.05
C HIS A 3 -17.93 -12.64 -35.15
N THR A 4 -17.51 -12.01 -34.05
CA THR A 4 -16.19 -11.39 -33.91
C THR A 4 -15.16 -12.51 -33.88
N ASN A 5 -14.75 -12.98 -35.06
CA ASN A 5 -13.64 -13.91 -35.19
C ASN A 5 -12.36 -13.20 -34.71
N VAL A 6 -11.88 -13.59 -33.53
CA VAL A 6 -10.62 -13.09 -32.93
C VAL A 6 -9.40 -13.35 -33.84
N LEU A 7 -9.56 -14.24 -34.82
CA LEU A 7 -8.56 -14.66 -35.79
C LEU A 7 -8.46 -13.75 -37.04
N THR A 8 -9.30 -12.71 -37.17
CA THR A 8 -9.09 -11.69 -38.22
C THR A 8 -8.02 -10.69 -37.78
N GLU A 9 -7.31 -10.10 -38.75
CA GLU A 9 -6.26 -9.11 -38.49
C GLU A 9 -6.79 -7.89 -37.69
N GLU A 10 -8.04 -7.50 -37.96
CA GLU A 10 -8.77 -6.49 -37.18
C GLU A 10 -9.06 -6.93 -35.74
N GLY A 11 -9.36 -8.21 -35.51
CA GLY A 11 -9.53 -8.78 -34.18
C GLY A 11 -8.24 -8.74 -33.36
N MET A 12 -7.12 -9.10 -33.99
CA MET A 12 -5.79 -9.09 -33.35
C MET A 12 -5.31 -7.69 -32.98
N THR A 13 -5.54 -6.69 -33.84
CA THR A 13 -5.18 -5.29 -33.55
C THR A 13 -6.02 -4.70 -32.43
N ARG A 14 -7.35 -4.96 -32.42
CA ARG A 14 -8.24 -4.58 -31.30
C ARG A 14 -7.82 -5.24 -29.99
N LEU A 15 -7.45 -6.52 -30.02
CA LEU A 15 -6.99 -7.25 -28.84
C LEU A 15 -5.70 -6.66 -28.27
N ARG A 16 -4.69 -6.38 -29.12
CA ARG A 16 -3.43 -5.74 -28.70
C ARG A 16 -3.67 -4.37 -28.05
N ASN A 17 -4.54 -3.55 -28.64
CA ASN A 17 -4.89 -2.25 -28.08
C ASN A 17 -5.66 -2.37 -26.75
N PHE A 18 -6.54 -3.35 -26.62
CA PHE A 18 -7.23 -3.64 -25.36
C PHE A 18 -6.25 -4.12 -24.27
N GLN A 19 -5.32 -5.02 -24.61
CA GLN A 19 -4.28 -5.49 -23.70
C GLN A 19 -3.39 -4.35 -23.21
N ARG A 20 -2.95 -3.46 -24.11
CA ARG A 20 -2.13 -2.29 -23.75
C ARG A 20 -2.86 -1.33 -22.80
N ARG A 21 -4.14 -1.05 -23.07
CA ARG A 21 -4.99 -0.24 -22.17
C ARG A 21 -5.18 -0.92 -20.82
N THR A 22 -5.49 -2.22 -20.82
CA THR A 22 -5.68 -3.01 -19.60
C THR A 22 -4.41 -3.05 -18.75
N ALA A 23 -3.23 -3.22 -19.36
CA ALA A 23 -1.95 -3.14 -18.67
C ALA A 23 -1.75 -1.77 -18.01
N GLY A 24 -2.12 -0.68 -18.69
CA GLY A 24 -2.12 0.67 -18.11
C GLY A 24 -3.05 0.80 -16.90
N TYR A 25 -4.29 0.28 -17.00
CA TYR A 25 -5.24 0.28 -15.88
C TYR A 25 -4.74 -0.55 -14.70
N VAL A 26 -4.18 -1.74 -14.95
CA VAL A 26 -3.58 -2.60 -13.92
C VAL A 26 -2.44 -1.85 -13.23
N ALA A 27 -1.52 -1.26 -13.98
CA ALA A 27 -0.40 -0.50 -13.40
C ALA A 27 -0.89 0.68 -12.54
N ALA A 28 -1.85 1.47 -13.04
CA ALA A 28 -2.42 2.61 -12.32
C ALA A 28 -3.07 2.17 -11.00
N TRP A 29 -3.95 1.17 -11.05
CA TRP A 29 -4.65 0.71 -9.86
C TRP A 29 -3.74 -0.04 -8.89
N LEU A 30 -2.71 -0.73 -9.39
CA LEU A 30 -1.72 -1.39 -8.54
C LEU A 30 -0.96 -0.34 -7.73
N MET A 31 -0.55 0.76 -8.35
CA MET A 31 0.06 1.90 -7.65
C MET A 31 -0.89 2.50 -6.63
N CYS A 32 -2.16 2.75 -6.99
CA CYS A 32 -3.16 3.27 -6.06
C CYS A 32 -3.37 2.33 -4.85
N GLY A 33 -3.54 1.03 -5.08
CA GLY A 33 -3.70 0.03 -4.03
C GLY A 33 -2.48 -0.03 -3.12
N ALA A 34 -1.26 -0.03 -3.69
CA ALA A 34 -0.03 0.00 -2.93
C ALA A 34 0.12 1.26 -2.07
N LEU A 35 -0.19 2.44 -2.61
CA LEU A 35 -0.16 3.70 -1.87
C LEU A 35 -1.16 3.70 -0.71
N VAL A 36 -2.38 3.21 -0.93
CA VAL A 36 -3.38 3.07 0.13
C VAL A 36 -2.90 2.11 1.21
N SER A 37 -2.39 0.93 0.85
CA SER A 37 -1.84 -0.02 1.83
C SER A 37 -0.67 0.55 2.63
N LEU A 38 0.25 1.27 1.98
CA LEU A 38 1.39 1.91 2.65
C LEU A 38 0.92 3.02 3.60
N ALA A 39 -0.01 3.87 3.16
CA ALA A 39 -0.56 4.94 3.98
C ALA A 39 -1.27 4.36 5.21
N LEU A 40 -2.10 3.34 5.03
CA LEU A 40 -2.81 2.68 6.12
C LEU A 40 -1.85 1.91 7.06
N CYS A 41 -0.84 1.20 6.54
CA CYS A 41 0.13 0.55 7.42
C CYS A 41 0.96 1.59 8.19
N TRP A 42 1.31 2.72 7.58
CA TRP A 42 1.98 3.82 8.27
C TRP A 42 1.12 4.44 9.38
N LEU A 43 -0.17 4.66 9.12
CA LEU A 43 -1.13 5.11 10.14
C LEU A 43 -1.26 4.10 11.27
N GLN A 44 -1.37 2.81 10.95
CA GLN A 44 -1.44 1.74 11.95
C GLN A 44 -0.18 1.69 12.83
N ILE A 45 0.99 1.83 12.22
CA ILE A 45 2.26 1.88 12.96
C ILE A 45 2.31 3.13 13.86
N ARG A 46 1.83 4.26 13.37
CA ARG A 46 1.90 5.55 14.07
C ARG A 46 0.87 5.69 15.19
N TYR A 47 -0.30 5.07 15.07
CA TYR A 47 -1.40 5.24 16.02
C TYR A 47 -1.78 3.95 16.74
N GLY A 48 -1.64 2.78 16.11
CA GLY A 48 -2.04 1.48 16.66
C GLY A 48 -0.98 0.80 17.54
N LEU A 49 0.30 1.10 17.36
CA LEU A 49 1.35 0.51 18.21
C LEU A 49 1.43 1.19 19.57
N GLN A 50 1.70 0.42 20.61
CA GLN A 50 2.02 0.92 21.94
C GLN A 50 3.37 1.68 21.95
N PRO A 51 3.61 2.61 22.89
CA PRO A 51 4.80 3.43 22.86
C PRO A 51 6.12 2.63 22.93
N LEU A 52 6.15 1.52 23.67
CA LEU A 52 7.33 0.67 23.79
C LEU A 52 7.53 -0.20 22.52
N GLN A 53 6.46 -0.76 21.96
CA GLN A 53 6.48 -1.34 20.60
C GLN A 53 7.08 -0.36 19.57
N ARG A 54 6.70 0.91 19.58
CA ARG A 54 7.25 1.91 18.63
C ARG A 54 8.75 2.11 18.79
N THR A 55 9.29 2.13 20.01
CA THR A 55 10.74 2.21 20.23
C THR A 55 11.47 0.99 19.68
N TYR A 56 10.87 -0.20 19.77
CA TYR A 56 11.48 -1.44 19.32
C TYR A 56 11.29 -1.72 17.83
N LEU A 57 10.40 -1.03 17.13
CA LEU A 57 10.02 -1.36 15.75
C LEU A 57 11.21 -1.40 14.80
N LYS A 58 12.12 -0.43 14.89
CA LYS A 58 13.31 -0.40 14.03
C LYS A 58 14.23 -1.61 14.29
N GLN A 59 14.38 -1.98 15.55
CA GLN A 59 15.20 -3.13 15.96
C GLN A 59 14.54 -4.45 15.54
N TYR A 60 13.21 -4.53 15.65
CA TYR A 60 12.41 -5.67 15.24
C TYR A 60 12.44 -5.90 13.73
N VAL A 61 12.25 -4.84 12.94
CA VAL A 61 12.37 -4.90 11.47
C VAL A 61 13.76 -5.36 11.06
N ARG A 62 14.80 -4.73 11.63
CA ARG A 62 16.20 -5.10 11.35
C ARG A 62 16.50 -6.54 11.75
N GLY A 63 16.07 -6.97 12.95
CA GLY A 63 16.25 -8.32 13.45
C GLY A 63 15.54 -9.36 12.59
N SER A 64 14.30 -9.07 12.17
CA SER A 64 13.55 -9.95 11.26
C SER A 64 14.24 -10.12 9.92
N LEU A 65 14.68 -9.04 9.28
CA LEU A 65 15.37 -9.11 7.98
C LEU A 65 16.68 -9.88 8.08
N ARG A 66 17.46 -9.62 9.14
CA ARG A 66 18.76 -10.29 9.34
C ARG A 66 18.61 -11.77 9.72
N ALA A 67 17.64 -12.10 10.57
CA ALA A 67 17.34 -13.47 10.94
C ALA A 67 16.91 -14.30 9.71
N SER A 68 16.19 -13.70 8.75
CA SER A 68 15.82 -14.35 7.49
C SER A 68 17.00 -14.63 6.57
N VAL A 69 18.08 -13.83 6.63
CA VAL A 69 19.25 -13.98 5.76
C VAL A 69 20.31 -14.88 6.38
N THR A 70 20.57 -14.78 7.69
CA THR A 70 21.66 -15.53 8.33
C THR A 70 21.36 -15.78 9.81
N GLN A 71 21.40 -17.05 10.24
CA GLN A 71 21.18 -17.45 11.64
C GLN A 71 22.26 -16.96 12.61
N ARG A 72 23.49 -16.76 12.11
CA ARG A 72 24.62 -16.26 12.92
C ARG A 72 24.66 -14.73 13.05
N SER A 73 23.70 -14.02 12.45
CA SER A 73 23.68 -12.57 12.51
C SER A 73 23.49 -12.08 13.95
N GLN A 74 24.26 -11.06 14.30
CA GLN A 74 24.17 -10.38 15.58
C GLN A 74 23.93 -8.90 15.32
N SER A 75 23.04 -8.31 16.12
CA SER A 75 22.77 -6.88 16.12
C SER A 75 22.87 -6.33 17.54
N THR A 76 23.08 -5.03 17.62
CA THR A 76 23.02 -4.31 18.89
C THR A 76 21.57 -3.96 19.17
N TYR A 77 21.10 -4.36 20.34
CA TYR A 77 19.76 -4.13 20.83
C TYR A 77 19.79 -3.20 22.03
N ILE A 78 18.84 -2.28 22.06
CA ILE A 78 18.58 -1.40 23.20
C ILE A 78 17.27 -1.89 23.79
N LEU A 79 17.33 -2.44 25.00
CA LEU A 79 16.20 -3.06 25.68
C LEU A 79 15.99 -2.40 27.04
N LEU A 80 14.74 -2.22 27.39
CA LEU A 80 14.31 -1.76 28.69
C LEU A 80 14.29 -2.96 29.65
N VAL A 81 15.05 -2.83 30.72
CA VAL A 81 15.28 -3.93 31.66
C VAL A 81 15.09 -3.45 33.09
N ARG A 82 14.68 -4.37 33.94
CA ARG A 82 14.62 -4.19 35.39
C ARG A 82 15.48 -5.23 36.08
N THR A 83 16.14 -4.84 37.16
CA THR A 83 16.80 -5.80 38.04
C THR A 83 15.87 -6.15 39.19
N VAL A 84 15.73 -7.45 39.46
CA VAL A 84 14.90 -7.96 40.55
C VAL A 84 15.81 -8.79 41.45
N THR A 85 15.73 -8.55 42.76
CA THR A 85 16.45 -9.39 43.73
C THR A 85 15.59 -10.61 43.99
N ASN A 86 16.10 -11.80 43.67
CA ASN A 86 15.37 -13.04 43.94
C ASN A 86 15.30 -13.24 45.47
N PRO A 87 14.10 -13.44 46.06
CA PRO A 87 13.94 -13.53 47.51
C PRO A 87 14.67 -14.74 48.11
N THR A 88 14.80 -15.83 47.34
CA THR A 88 15.40 -17.08 47.81
C THR A 88 16.92 -17.04 47.72
N THR A 89 17.45 -16.59 46.57
CA THR A 89 18.91 -16.67 46.32
C THR A 89 19.65 -15.38 46.67
N LYS A 90 18.93 -14.29 46.96
CA LYS A 90 19.45 -12.92 47.11
C LYS A 90 20.30 -12.44 45.92
N LYS A 91 20.30 -13.17 44.79
CA LYS A 91 21.00 -12.79 43.58
C LYS A 91 20.12 -11.85 42.76
N GLU A 92 20.77 -10.87 42.15
CA GLU A 92 20.12 -9.95 41.23
C GLU A 92 19.97 -10.63 39.87
N THR A 93 18.73 -10.68 39.37
CA THR A 93 18.43 -11.17 38.03
C THR A 93 17.92 -10.03 37.17
N LEU A 94 18.37 -10.03 35.92
CA LEU A 94 17.96 -9.03 34.94
C LEU A 94 16.75 -9.56 34.17
N VAL A 95 15.63 -8.84 34.28
CA VAL A 95 14.35 -9.18 33.67
C VAL A 95 14.04 -8.14 32.60
N ARG A 96 13.71 -8.60 31.39
CA ARG A 96 13.31 -7.73 30.29
C ARG A 96 11.87 -7.28 30.50
N VAL A 97 11.63 -6.01 30.24
CA VAL A 97 10.35 -5.38 30.51
C VAL A 97 9.47 -5.42 29.25
N THR A 98 8.17 -5.69 29.45
CA THR A 98 7.17 -5.77 28.38
C THR A 98 6.23 -4.57 28.43
N ASP A 99 5.49 -4.30 27.35
CA ASP A 99 4.52 -3.20 27.30
C ASP A 99 3.42 -3.31 28.37
N ALA A 100 3.15 -4.51 28.90
CA ALA A 100 2.19 -4.70 29.98
C ALA A 100 2.67 -4.12 31.32
N GLU A 101 4.00 -4.05 31.52
CA GLU A 101 4.65 -3.65 32.77
C GLU A 101 4.99 -2.15 32.84
N VAL A 102 4.93 -1.43 31.72
CA VAL A 102 5.36 -0.02 31.65
C VAL A 102 4.28 0.92 31.17
N GLU A 103 4.43 2.17 31.58
CA GLU A 103 3.67 3.31 31.10
C GLU A 103 4.61 4.40 30.59
N PRO A 104 4.25 5.11 29.52
CA PRO A 104 5.04 6.23 29.03
C PRO A 104 4.97 7.39 30.04
N VAL A 105 6.11 8.03 30.31
CA VAL A 105 6.12 9.26 31.11
C VAL A 105 5.53 10.39 30.29
N LEU A 106 4.49 11.02 30.82
CA LEU A 106 3.81 12.15 30.17
C LEU A 106 4.29 13.47 30.78
N ASP A 107 4.52 14.46 29.92
CA ASP A 107 4.76 15.85 30.30
C ASP A 107 3.46 16.51 30.78
N THR A 108 3.58 17.67 31.41
CA THR A 108 2.48 18.58 31.81
C THR A 108 1.46 18.85 30.71
N ARG A 109 1.86 18.74 29.43
CA ARG A 109 1.00 18.90 28.25
C ARG A 109 0.39 17.58 27.72
N GLY A 110 0.54 16.48 28.45
CA GLY A 110 0.08 15.15 28.06
C GLY A 110 0.87 14.51 26.92
N LYS A 111 2.04 15.05 26.55
CA LYS A 111 2.91 14.49 25.51
C LYS A 111 3.93 13.55 26.14
N ILE A 112 4.27 12.45 25.45
CA ILE A 112 5.29 11.52 25.95
C ILE A 112 6.65 12.23 25.98
N VAL A 113 7.28 12.23 27.16
CA VAL A 113 8.61 12.79 27.39
C VAL A 113 9.63 12.00 26.58
N ARG A 114 10.52 12.73 25.89
CA ARG A 114 11.60 12.16 25.10
C ARG A 114 12.93 12.67 25.62
N ASP A 115 13.79 11.73 25.96
CA ASP A 115 15.21 11.96 26.20
C ASP A 115 15.94 11.96 24.85
N PRO A 116 16.75 13.00 24.52
CA PRO A 116 17.58 13.02 23.32
C PRO A 116 18.52 11.81 23.18
N GLN A 117 18.98 11.22 24.29
CA GLN A 117 19.96 10.13 24.29
C GLN A 117 19.30 8.74 24.33
N LEU A 118 18.26 8.59 25.13
CA LEU A 118 17.64 7.28 25.42
C LEU A 118 16.30 7.05 24.70
N GLY A 119 15.72 8.09 24.12
CA GLY A 119 14.44 8.02 23.41
C GLY A 119 13.24 8.24 24.33
N LEU A 120 12.17 7.47 24.15
CA LEU A 120 10.93 7.63 24.93
C LEU A 120 11.18 7.21 26.38
N MET A 121 10.77 8.05 27.34
CA MET A 121 10.85 7.73 28.76
C MET A 121 9.67 6.88 29.21
N PHE A 122 9.96 5.90 30.06
CA PHE A 122 8.98 4.97 30.62
C PHE A 122 9.11 4.94 32.13
N THR A 123 8.04 4.54 32.79
CA THR A 123 7.99 4.19 34.22
C THR A 123 7.34 2.84 34.37
N LEU A 124 7.74 2.08 35.39
CA LEU A 124 7.09 0.83 35.73
C LEU A 124 5.73 1.10 36.40
N LYS A 125 4.75 0.26 36.10
CA LYS A 125 3.45 0.30 36.77
C LYS A 125 3.57 0.01 38.27
N PRO A 126 2.68 0.57 39.10
CA PRO A 126 2.68 0.31 40.54
C PRO A 126 2.53 -1.19 40.83
N GLY A 127 3.24 -1.67 41.84
CA GLY A 127 3.20 -3.08 42.28
C GLY A 127 4.22 -4.01 41.61
N ILE A 128 4.98 -3.53 40.63
CA ILE A 128 6.05 -4.32 40.00
C ILE A 128 7.34 -4.16 40.82
N PRO A 129 7.93 -5.24 41.36
CA PRO A 129 9.17 -5.13 42.13
C PRO A 129 10.35 -4.85 41.21
N TYR A 130 11.18 -3.88 41.56
CA TYR A 130 12.44 -3.60 40.88
C TYR A 130 13.43 -2.92 41.81
N LYS A 131 14.73 -3.13 41.58
CA LYS A 131 15.83 -2.41 42.23
C LYS A 131 16.32 -1.28 41.32
N TYR A 132 16.65 -1.61 40.08
CA TYR A 132 17.01 -0.66 39.03
C TYR A 132 16.17 -0.87 37.80
N PHE A 133 15.90 0.23 37.09
CA PHE A 133 15.16 0.24 35.84
C PHE A 133 15.85 1.19 34.87
N TYR A 134 16.35 0.65 33.76
CA TYR A 134 17.19 1.41 32.83
C TYR A 134 17.20 0.77 31.43
N TRP A 135 17.72 1.51 30.47
CA TRP A 135 17.99 1.01 29.12
C TRP A 135 19.32 0.28 29.07
N GLN A 136 19.30 -1.00 28.72
CA GLN A 136 20.49 -1.79 28.48
C GLN A 136 20.79 -1.88 26.98
N VAL A 137 22.01 -1.54 26.61
CA VAL A 137 22.55 -1.77 25.27
C VAL A 137 23.33 -3.08 25.29
N GLY A 138 22.97 -4.03 24.43
CA GLY A 138 23.62 -5.34 24.38
C GLY A 138 23.62 -5.96 22.98
N ARG A 139 24.61 -6.80 22.69
CA ARG A 139 24.62 -7.60 21.46
C ARG A 139 23.89 -8.91 21.70
N ALA A 140 22.97 -9.25 20.81
CA ALA A 140 22.26 -10.52 20.84
C ALA A 140 22.18 -11.12 19.42
N ARG A 141 21.99 -12.43 19.34
CA ARG A 141 21.74 -13.13 18.08
C ARG A 141 20.35 -12.76 17.58
N ASP A 142 20.27 -12.36 16.31
CA ASP A 142 19.00 -11.91 15.70
C ASP A 142 17.98 -13.05 15.67
N ALA A 143 18.45 -14.30 15.51
CA ALA A 143 17.63 -15.52 15.53
C ALA A 143 16.95 -15.78 16.88
N GLU A 144 17.50 -15.32 18.00
CA GLU A 144 16.92 -15.48 19.34
C GLU A 144 16.10 -14.25 19.74
N MET A 145 16.59 -13.06 19.40
CA MET A 145 15.96 -11.80 19.76
C MET A 145 14.67 -11.55 18.97
N TYR A 146 14.62 -11.91 17.68
CA TYR A 146 13.42 -11.72 16.87
C TYR A 146 12.21 -12.51 17.39
N PRO A 147 12.29 -13.84 17.67
CA PRO A 147 11.18 -14.58 18.27
C PRO A 147 10.80 -14.04 19.65
N TRP A 148 11.79 -13.66 20.47
CA TRP A 148 11.53 -13.08 21.79
C TRP A 148 10.71 -11.78 21.67
N MET A 149 11.13 -10.84 20.81
CA MET A 149 10.39 -9.60 20.57
C MET A 149 9.01 -9.86 19.98
N ARG A 150 8.92 -10.78 19.01
CA ARG A 150 7.65 -11.15 18.37
C ARG A 150 6.64 -11.58 19.42
N VAL A 151 7.00 -12.48 20.34
CA VAL A 151 6.09 -13.02 21.36
C VAL A 151 5.82 -12.01 22.48
N ASN A 152 6.88 -11.42 23.06
CA ASN A 152 6.76 -10.66 24.31
C ASN A 152 6.37 -9.19 24.10
N ILE A 153 6.68 -8.61 22.94
CA ILE A 153 6.40 -7.20 22.63
C ILE A 153 5.25 -7.09 21.62
N TYR A 154 5.26 -7.91 20.58
CA TYR A 154 4.30 -7.83 19.47
C TYR A 154 3.19 -8.90 19.50
N GLN A 155 3.00 -9.57 20.65
CA GLN A 155 1.89 -10.51 20.87
C GLN A 155 1.83 -11.65 19.85
N GLY A 156 2.98 -12.12 19.37
CA GLY A 156 3.09 -13.16 18.34
C GLY A 156 2.94 -12.67 16.90
N THR A 157 2.69 -11.38 16.69
CA THR A 157 2.43 -10.82 15.35
C THR A 157 3.74 -10.57 14.60
N GLY A 158 3.88 -11.20 13.42
CA GLY A 158 4.98 -10.92 12.50
C GLY A 158 4.83 -9.56 11.79
N LEU A 159 5.87 -9.06 11.13
CA LEU A 159 5.80 -7.81 10.34
C LEU A 159 4.69 -7.86 9.28
N PHE A 160 4.60 -8.98 8.56
CA PHE A 160 3.54 -9.17 7.58
C PHE A 160 2.16 -9.19 8.24
N GLY A 161 2.03 -9.84 9.41
CA GLY A 161 0.79 -9.89 10.17
C GLY A 161 0.28 -8.51 10.58
N MET A 162 1.19 -7.57 10.89
CA MET A 162 0.82 -6.19 11.24
C MET A 162 0.25 -5.41 10.05
N CYS A 163 0.82 -5.57 8.85
CA CYS A 163 0.32 -4.88 7.66
C CYS A 163 -0.74 -5.67 6.87
N ALA A 164 -0.97 -6.97 7.17
CA ALA A 164 -1.85 -7.83 6.38
C ALA A 164 -3.28 -7.29 6.20
N PRO A 165 -3.95 -6.77 7.23
CA PRO A 165 -5.27 -6.15 7.06
C PRO A 165 -5.24 -4.97 6.07
N MET A 166 -4.15 -4.19 6.08
CA MET A 166 -3.99 -3.01 5.22
C MET A 166 -3.66 -3.40 3.77
N LEU A 167 -2.96 -4.52 3.57
CA LEU A 167 -2.76 -5.11 2.25
C LEU A 167 -4.07 -5.62 1.64
N ILE A 168 -4.95 -6.21 2.46
CA ILE A 168 -6.28 -6.64 2.01
C ILE A 168 -7.10 -5.44 1.52
N ILE A 169 -7.13 -4.34 2.29
CA ILE A 169 -7.85 -3.11 1.90
C ILE A 169 -7.28 -2.53 0.60
N GLY A 170 -5.96 -2.41 0.47
CA GLY A 170 -5.37 -1.94 -0.80
C GLY A 170 -5.64 -2.88 -1.98
N GLY A 171 -5.69 -4.19 -1.73
CA GLY A 171 -6.15 -5.19 -2.70
C GLY A 171 -7.60 -4.94 -3.13
N MET A 172 -8.51 -4.66 -2.20
CA MET A 172 -9.90 -4.30 -2.52
C MET A 172 -9.98 -3.04 -3.37
N VAL A 173 -9.18 -2.00 -3.06
CA VAL A 173 -9.11 -0.78 -3.87
C VAL A 173 -8.62 -1.08 -5.29
N PHE A 174 -7.58 -1.91 -5.41
CA PHE A 174 -7.06 -2.36 -6.69
C PHE A 174 -8.15 -3.06 -7.54
N PHE A 175 -8.80 -4.10 -6.99
CA PHE A 175 -9.79 -4.88 -7.73
C PHE A 175 -11.04 -4.08 -8.08
N SER A 176 -11.56 -3.30 -7.13
CA SER A 176 -12.76 -2.46 -7.36
C SER A 176 -12.51 -1.37 -8.40
N GLY A 177 -11.36 -0.69 -8.31
CA GLY A 177 -10.96 0.32 -9.28
C GLY A 177 -10.73 -0.25 -10.67
N LEU A 178 -10.02 -1.38 -10.76
CA LEU A 178 -9.78 -2.06 -12.03
C LEU A 178 -11.09 -2.47 -12.69
N MET A 179 -12.01 -3.11 -11.96
CA MET A 179 -13.31 -3.50 -12.48
C MET A 179 -14.14 -2.29 -12.94
N ALA A 180 -14.18 -1.23 -12.15
CA ALA A 180 -14.89 -0.01 -12.52
C ALA A 180 -14.34 0.62 -13.81
N THR A 181 -13.02 0.68 -13.97
CA THR A 181 -12.39 1.21 -15.19
C THR A 181 -12.64 0.33 -16.42
N ILE A 182 -12.58 -0.99 -16.30
CA ILE A 182 -12.89 -1.91 -17.41
C ILE A 182 -14.36 -1.78 -17.82
N ILE A 183 -15.29 -1.72 -16.86
CA ILE A 183 -16.72 -1.54 -17.15
C ILE A 183 -16.95 -0.19 -17.85
N ARG A 184 -16.30 0.89 -17.37
CA ARG A 184 -16.40 2.21 -17.98
C ARG A 184 -15.82 2.23 -19.40
N ASP A 185 -14.66 1.61 -19.63
CA ASP A 185 -14.02 1.52 -20.95
C ASP A 185 -14.89 0.71 -21.92
N ARG A 186 -15.46 -0.42 -21.50
CA ARG A 186 -16.41 -1.20 -22.32
C ARG A 186 -17.65 -0.38 -22.70
N ARG A 187 -18.25 0.32 -21.73
CA ARG A 187 -19.41 1.21 -21.99
C ARG A 187 -19.03 2.35 -22.94
N ALA A 188 -17.83 2.91 -22.82
CA ALA A 188 -17.34 3.93 -23.74
C ALA A 188 -17.16 3.37 -25.16
N ASN A 189 -16.47 2.23 -25.31
CA ASN A 189 -16.27 1.55 -26.60
C ASN A 189 -17.61 1.21 -27.26
N GLN A 190 -18.60 0.72 -26.52
CA GLN A 190 -19.95 0.47 -27.05
C GLN A 190 -20.61 1.74 -27.59
N ARG A 191 -20.46 2.89 -26.94
CA ARG A 191 -20.99 4.18 -27.44
C ARG A 191 -20.25 4.65 -28.70
N TYR A 192 -18.94 4.40 -28.79
CA TYR A 192 -18.17 4.66 -30.00
C TYR A 192 -18.63 3.77 -31.17
N GLU A 193 -18.82 2.47 -30.94
CA GLU A 193 -19.31 1.52 -31.96
C GLU A 193 -20.75 1.83 -32.41
N GLN A 194 -21.59 2.34 -31.50
CA GLN A 194 -22.94 2.82 -31.83
C GLN A 194 -22.95 4.17 -32.56
N GLY A 195 -21.80 4.71 -32.95
CA GLY A 195 -21.69 5.95 -33.74
C GLY A 195 -22.05 7.23 -32.97
N ARG A 196 -22.21 7.16 -31.64
CA ARG A 196 -22.71 8.29 -30.83
C ARG A 196 -21.64 9.32 -30.46
N ALA A 197 -20.35 9.02 -30.61
CA ALA A 197 -19.31 9.82 -29.97
C ALA A 197 -18.37 10.60 -30.92
N ILE A 198 -18.17 10.22 -32.19
CA ILE A 198 -17.34 11.01 -33.11
C ILE A 198 -17.89 10.89 -34.54
N ARG A 199 -18.35 12.02 -35.10
CA ARG A 199 -18.58 12.24 -36.54
C ARG A 199 -17.22 12.17 -37.26
N GLY A 200 -16.68 10.98 -37.43
CA GLY A 200 -15.57 10.69 -38.35
C GLY A 200 -16.13 10.00 -39.58
N THR A 201 -15.61 10.34 -40.76
CA THR A 201 -16.07 9.91 -42.09
C THR A 201 -16.45 8.43 -42.11
N ARG A 202 -17.75 8.18 -41.99
CA ARG A 202 -18.35 6.87 -42.17
C ARG A 202 -18.32 6.59 -43.68
N GLN A 203 -17.79 5.44 -44.11
CA GLN A 203 -18.10 4.94 -45.45
C GLN A 203 -19.57 4.53 -45.41
N LEU A 204 -20.45 5.46 -45.77
CA LEU A 204 -21.85 5.18 -46.03
C LEU A 204 -21.93 4.49 -47.38
N SER A 205 -22.84 3.52 -47.51
CA SER A 205 -23.24 3.07 -48.84
C SER A 205 -23.87 4.27 -49.57
N PRO A 206 -23.79 4.37 -50.91
CA PRO A 206 -24.34 5.52 -51.65
C PRO A 206 -25.81 5.82 -51.29
N GLN A 207 -26.61 4.77 -51.05
CA GLN A 207 -28.03 4.89 -50.69
C GLN A 207 -28.26 5.44 -49.27
N ASP A 208 -27.34 5.17 -48.35
CA ASP A 208 -27.44 5.68 -46.97
C ASP A 208 -26.92 7.11 -46.86
N TYR A 209 -26.01 7.52 -47.75
CA TYR A 209 -25.53 8.90 -47.84
C TYR A 209 -26.64 9.85 -48.31
N GLU A 210 -27.40 9.48 -49.34
CA GLU A 210 -28.51 10.29 -49.86
C GLU A 210 -29.59 10.53 -48.80
N ARG A 211 -29.95 9.49 -48.03
CA ARG A 211 -30.92 9.61 -46.93
C ARG A 211 -30.44 10.50 -45.79
N GLU A 212 -29.14 10.45 -45.44
CA GLU A 212 -28.57 11.35 -44.43
C GLU A 212 -28.42 12.79 -44.95
N GLN A 213 -28.14 12.97 -46.24
CA GLN A 213 -28.04 14.29 -46.88
C GLN A 213 -29.40 15.00 -46.95
N GLU A 214 -30.48 14.27 -47.21
CA GLU A 214 -31.86 14.81 -47.16
C GLU A 214 -32.29 15.21 -45.75
N ALA A 215 -31.84 14.47 -44.72
CA ALA A 215 -32.17 14.74 -43.33
C ALA A 215 -31.29 15.83 -42.68
N ALA A 216 -30.11 16.11 -43.24
CA ALA A 216 -29.17 17.09 -42.71
C ALA A 216 -29.51 18.50 -43.23
N THR A 217 -29.92 19.40 -42.33
CA THR A 217 -29.95 20.84 -42.60
C THR A 217 -28.52 21.32 -42.79
N GLY A 218 -28.06 21.37 -44.05
CA GLY A 218 -26.65 21.50 -44.41
C GLY A 218 -26.01 22.82 -43.95
N LEU A 219 -24.81 22.71 -43.37
CA LEU A 219 -23.82 23.78 -43.37
C LEU A 219 -23.16 23.79 -44.76
N GLY A 220 -23.60 24.70 -45.63
CA GLY A 220 -23.05 24.86 -46.97
C GLY A 220 -21.59 25.30 -46.92
N ILE A 221 -20.68 24.41 -47.30
CA ILE A 221 -19.31 24.81 -47.65
C ILE A 221 -19.36 25.29 -49.10
N VAL A 222 -19.25 26.60 -49.30
CA VAL A 222 -19.12 27.20 -50.63
C VAL A 222 -17.72 26.87 -51.15
N VAL A 223 -17.65 25.95 -52.11
CA VAL A 223 -16.43 25.69 -52.87
C VAL A 223 -16.42 26.67 -54.04
N TYR A 224 -15.49 27.61 -54.03
CA TYR A 224 -15.24 28.47 -55.19
C TYR A 224 -14.48 27.67 -56.24
N GLU A 225 -15.11 27.41 -57.39
CA GLU A 225 -14.41 26.89 -58.57
C GLU A 225 -13.34 27.90 -59.02
N ARG A 226 -12.09 27.45 -59.04
CA ARG A 226 -10.96 28.18 -59.61
C ARG A 226 -11.12 28.18 -61.13
N ARG A 227 -11.67 29.25 -61.70
CA ARG A 227 -11.63 29.49 -63.15
C ARG A 227 -10.19 29.42 -63.65
N GLU A 228 -9.86 28.36 -64.38
CA GLU A 228 -8.67 28.31 -65.20
C GLU A 228 -8.75 29.45 -66.23
N ARG A 229 -7.75 30.34 -66.20
CA ARG A 229 -7.58 31.36 -67.24
C ARG A 229 -7.15 30.63 -68.51
N ALA A 230 -8.04 30.60 -69.50
CA ALA A 230 -7.67 30.37 -70.88
C ALA A 230 -6.76 31.52 -71.36
N ALA A 231 -5.82 31.15 -72.24
CA ALA A 231 -4.71 31.94 -72.78
C ALA A 231 -5.09 33.32 -73.32
#